data_AF-A0A9P6MKT1-F1
#
_entry.id   AF-A0A9P6MKT1-F1
#
_cell.length_a   1.000
_cell.length_b   1.000
_cell.length_c   1.000
_cell.angle_alpha   90.00
_cell.angle_beta   90.00
_cell.angle_gamma   90.00
#
_symmetry.space_group_name_H-M   'P 1'
#
loop_
_entity.id
_entity.type
_entity.pdbx_description
1 polymer ?
#
loop_
_entity_poly.entity_id
_entity_poly.type
_entity_poly.pdbx_seq_one_letter_code
_entity_poly.pdbx_strand_id
1 'polypeptide(L)'
;MSKDKYMLSTDEISKLILRYKGNELPGFVSFATFIQIYTETLVSWRKITEAHVANMHSYLHDVVTEFISQEVNPLLKDTLLLGFDKFYRGQAKKIDDAIEDIFTDEAMPFTMNKYYYDNILNGRREKVEKKIQELVNRYVPTNTCISNPIELQSSDINYNESIATEDVQEQLQSYCKVARKRIVDVVLLQTIERYMIKQINVYFDMLIAVDENTVTSHLMESLVKSARRQELNDKVVVLQKSLREL
;
A
#
# COMPACT_ATOMS: atom_id res chain seq x y z
N MET A 1 -13.43 -7.74 8.07
CA MET A 1 -12.15 -8.35 7.61
C MET A 1 -11.40 -8.85 8.85
N SER A 2 -11.14 -10.16 8.95
CA SER A 2 -10.40 -10.73 10.08
C SER A 2 -9.00 -10.11 10.14
N LYS A 3 -8.63 -9.53 11.28
CA LYS A 3 -7.36 -8.81 11.50
C LYS A 3 -6.12 -9.70 11.32
N ASP A 4 -6.32 -11.01 11.30
CA ASP A 4 -5.26 -12.02 11.42
C ASP A 4 -4.90 -12.74 10.11
N LYS A 5 -5.58 -12.46 8.99
CA LYS A 5 -5.33 -13.19 7.72
C LYS A 5 -3.91 -13.00 7.15
N TYR A 6 -3.19 -11.98 7.61
CA TYR A 6 -1.88 -11.58 7.08
C TYR A 6 -0.76 -11.63 8.13
N MET A 7 -1.00 -12.35 9.23
CA MET A 7 0.01 -12.64 10.25
C MET A 7 0.26 -14.14 10.26
N LEU A 8 1.51 -14.54 10.45
CA LEU A 8 1.89 -15.93 10.60
C LEU A 8 1.18 -16.53 11.83
N SER A 9 0.67 -17.74 11.70
CA SER A 9 0.10 -18.51 12.81
C SER A 9 1.19 -18.91 13.82
N THR A 10 0.80 -19.21 15.06
CA THR A 10 1.73 -19.65 16.10
C THR A 10 2.52 -20.90 15.67
N ASP A 11 1.88 -21.83 14.97
CA ASP A 11 2.52 -23.05 14.45
C ASP A 11 3.55 -22.74 13.35
N GLU A 12 3.26 -21.78 12.48
CA GLU A 12 4.21 -21.33 11.46
C GLU A 12 5.40 -20.63 12.09
N ILE A 13 5.18 -19.76 13.08
CA ILE A 13 6.24 -19.08 13.82
C ILE A 13 7.12 -20.12 14.53
N SER A 14 6.54 -21.12 15.19
CA SER A 14 7.31 -22.19 15.84
C SER A 14 8.21 -22.94 14.86
N LYS A 15 7.68 -23.30 13.69
CA LYS A 15 8.47 -23.95 12.62
C LYS A 15 9.59 -23.06 12.10
N LEU A 16 9.34 -21.77 11.94
CA LEU A 16 10.35 -20.81 11.47
C LEU A 16 11.43 -20.55 12.53
N ILE A 17 11.06 -20.51 13.81
CA ILE A 17 12.03 -20.45 14.92
C ILE A 17 12.94 -21.66 14.85
N LEU A 18 12.40 -22.88 14.80
CA LEU A 18 13.21 -24.10 14.69
C LEU A 18 14.12 -24.10 13.45
N ARG A 19 13.65 -23.53 12.34
CA ARG A 19 14.42 -23.43 11.10
C ARG A 19 15.56 -22.41 11.17
N TYR A 20 15.34 -21.25 11.78
CA TYR A 20 16.26 -20.11 11.76
C TYR A 20 17.03 -19.90 13.08
N LYS A 21 16.75 -20.68 14.12
CA LYS A 21 17.44 -20.69 15.42
C LYS A 21 18.92 -21.03 15.32
N GLY A 22 19.30 -21.89 14.37
CA GLY A 22 20.69 -22.35 14.26
C GLY A 22 21.16 -23.09 15.53
N ASN A 23 22.28 -22.66 16.09
CA ASN A 23 22.90 -23.26 17.28
C ASN A 23 22.46 -22.61 18.60
N GLU A 24 21.46 -21.71 18.58
CA GLU A 24 20.94 -21.06 19.78
C GLU A 24 20.28 -22.08 20.72
N LEU A 25 20.37 -21.84 22.03
CA LEU A 25 19.79 -22.72 23.05
C LEU A 25 18.24 -22.69 22.99
N PRO A 26 17.56 -23.80 23.35
CA PRO A 26 16.10 -23.81 23.46
C PRO A 26 15.57 -22.68 24.35
N GLY A 27 14.54 -22.00 23.88
CA GLY A 27 13.97 -20.81 24.53
C GLY A 27 14.69 -19.48 24.26
N PHE A 28 15.87 -19.48 23.63
CA PHE A 28 16.57 -18.25 23.23
C PHE A 28 16.34 -17.98 21.75
N VAL A 29 15.70 -16.85 21.44
CA VAL A 29 15.47 -16.44 20.06
C VAL A 29 16.33 -15.22 19.76
N SER A 30 17.26 -15.39 18.82
CA SER A 30 18.14 -14.31 18.38
C SER A 30 17.36 -13.24 17.60
N PHE A 31 17.87 -12.01 17.61
CA PHE A 31 17.30 -10.96 16.75
C PHE A 31 17.42 -11.34 15.25
N ALA A 32 18.44 -12.08 14.85
CA ALA A 32 18.56 -12.58 13.49
C ALA A 32 17.39 -13.50 13.09
N THR A 33 16.98 -14.40 13.99
CA THR A 33 15.79 -15.25 13.80
C THR A 33 14.53 -14.40 13.67
N PHE A 34 14.39 -13.36 14.49
CA PHE A 34 13.26 -12.41 14.38
C PHE A 34 13.22 -11.73 13.01
N ILE A 35 14.36 -11.24 12.50
CA ILE A 35 14.45 -10.63 11.17
C ILE A 35 13.94 -11.60 10.11
N GLN A 36 14.43 -12.84 10.12
CA GLN A 36 14.02 -13.83 9.10
C GLN A 36 12.52 -14.10 9.12
N ILE A 37 11.91 -14.23 10.30
CA ILE A 37 10.46 -14.42 10.44
C ILE A 37 9.70 -13.18 9.95
N TYR A 38 10.18 -11.98 10.26
CA TYR A 38 9.58 -10.74 9.81
C TYR A 38 9.66 -10.57 8.28
N THR A 39 10.79 -10.95 7.67
CA THR A 39 10.98 -10.90 6.21
C THR A 39 9.90 -11.71 5.47
N GLU A 40 9.49 -12.88 5.99
CA GLU A 40 8.38 -13.66 5.40
C GLU A 40 7.06 -12.86 5.37
N THR A 41 6.80 -12.09 6.43
CA THR A 41 5.64 -11.19 6.51
C THR A 41 5.77 -10.05 5.51
N LEU A 42 6.96 -9.46 5.41
CA LEU A 42 7.25 -8.35 4.53
C LEU A 42 7.09 -8.73 3.05
N VAL A 43 7.53 -9.92 2.65
CA VAL A 43 7.35 -10.48 1.30
C VAL A 43 5.85 -10.57 0.93
N SER A 44 5.00 -10.96 1.87
CA SER A 44 3.55 -11.00 1.64
C SER A 44 2.98 -9.59 1.40
N TRP A 45 3.39 -8.62 2.21
CA TRP A 45 2.93 -7.24 2.08
C TRP A 45 3.42 -6.57 0.80
N ARG A 46 4.64 -6.89 0.36
CA ARG A 46 5.18 -6.44 -0.93
C ARG A 46 4.29 -6.84 -2.09
N LYS A 47 3.92 -8.12 -2.19
CA LYS A 47 3.03 -8.62 -3.24
C LYS A 47 1.67 -7.91 -3.26
N ILE A 48 1.09 -7.67 -2.09
CA ILE A 48 -0.20 -6.95 -1.97
C ILE A 48 -0.05 -5.49 -2.41
N THR A 49 1.07 -4.86 -2.06
CA THR A 49 1.38 -3.48 -2.41
C THR A 49 1.59 -3.32 -3.90
N GLU A 50 2.39 -4.19 -4.52
CA GLU A 50 2.63 -4.21 -5.97
C GLU A 50 1.30 -4.43 -6.73
N ALA A 51 0.47 -5.37 -6.29
CA ALA A 51 -0.85 -5.58 -6.90
C ALA A 51 -1.77 -4.36 -6.76
N HIS A 52 -1.76 -3.69 -5.60
CA HIS A 52 -2.54 -2.47 -5.38
C HIS A 52 -2.07 -1.34 -6.30
N VAL A 53 -0.77 -1.11 -6.39
CA VAL A 53 -0.17 -0.08 -7.24
C VAL A 53 -0.43 -0.38 -8.72
N ALA A 54 -0.33 -1.64 -9.15
CA ALA A 54 -0.68 -2.04 -10.51
C ALA A 54 -2.15 -1.75 -10.87
N ASN A 55 -3.09 -2.01 -9.94
CA ASN A 55 -4.49 -1.64 -10.15
C ASN A 55 -4.67 -0.12 -10.25
N MET A 56 -3.99 0.65 -9.41
CA MET A 56 -4.01 2.12 -9.48
C MET A 56 -3.43 2.63 -10.81
N HIS A 57 -2.37 2.02 -11.32
CA HIS A 57 -1.85 2.32 -12.66
C HIS A 57 -2.92 2.12 -13.74
N SER A 58 -3.63 0.98 -13.72
CA SER A 58 -4.71 0.70 -14.67
C SER A 58 -5.81 1.76 -14.60
N TYR A 59 -6.32 2.03 -13.39
CA TYR A 59 -7.39 3.02 -13.21
C TYR A 59 -6.98 4.41 -13.69
N LEU A 60 -5.74 4.82 -13.42
CA LEU A 60 -5.25 6.10 -13.89
C LEU A 60 -5.19 6.15 -15.41
N HIS A 61 -4.62 5.11 -16.02
CA HIS A 61 -4.48 5.03 -17.46
C HIS A 61 -5.84 5.04 -18.16
N ASP A 62 -6.79 4.27 -17.64
CA ASP A 62 -8.17 4.21 -18.15
C ASP A 62 -8.85 5.59 -18.07
N VAL A 63 -8.75 6.27 -16.92
CA VAL A 63 -9.37 7.59 -16.72
C VAL A 63 -8.76 8.65 -17.64
N VAL A 64 -7.42 8.69 -17.76
CA VAL A 64 -6.75 9.67 -18.63
C VAL A 64 -7.03 9.37 -20.10
N THR A 65 -7.05 8.10 -20.49
CA THR A 65 -7.35 7.69 -21.86
C THR A 65 -8.78 8.04 -22.25
N GLU A 66 -9.75 7.81 -21.35
CA GLU A 66 -11.14 8.16 -21.58
C GLU A 66 -11.32 9.67 -21.65
N PHE A 67 -10.69 10.43 -20.75
CA PHE A 67 -10.72 11.89 -20.76
C PHE A 67 -10.19 12.46 -22.08
N ILE A 68 -9.01 12.01 -22.52
CA ILE A 68 -8.43 12.44 -23.80
C ILE A 68 -9.33 12.01 -24.96
N SER A 69 -9.96 10.84 -24.89
CA SER A 69 -10.84 10.34 -25.94
C SER A 69 -12.13 11.14 -26.12
N GLN A 70 -12.66 11.71 -25.03
CA GLN A 70 -13.93 12.45 -25.05
C GLN A 70 -13.73 13.95 -25.31
N GLU A 71 -12.74 14.57 -24.66
CA GLU A 71 -12.61 16.04 -24.63
C GLU A 71 -11.67 16.60 -25.69
N VAL A 72 -10.76 15.78 -26.25
CA VAL A 72 -9.73 16.26 -27.18
C VAL A 72 -10.19 16.09 -28.63
N ASN A 73 -9.80 17.04 -29.48
CA ASN A 73 -10.01 16.96 -30.93
C ASN A 73 -9.46 15.62 -31.48
N PRO A 74 -10.23 14.87 -32.29
CA PRO A 74 -9.80 13.60 -32.86
C PRO A 74 -8.43 13.64 -33.59
N LEU A 75 -8.04 14.78 -34.14
CA LEU A 75 -6.73 14.95 -34.80
C LEU A 75 -5.54 14.93 -33.82
N LEU A 76 -5.76 15.33 -32.57
CA LEU A 76 -4.73 15.41 -31.54
C LEU A 76 -4.72 14.19 -30.60
N LYS A 77 -5.83 13.45 -30.56
CA LYS A 77 -6.06 12.32 -29.66
C LYS A 77 -4.87 11.36 -29.61
N ASP A 78 -4.47 10.80 -30.75
CA ASP A 78 -3.42 9.77 -30.81
C ASP A 78 -2.05 10.33 -30.40
N THR A 79 -1.80 11.60 -30.74
CA THR A 79 -0.55 12.29 -30.38
C THR A 79 -0.45 12.50 -28.87
N LEU A 80 -1.55 12.94 -28.23
CA LEU A 80 -1.60 13.11 -26.79
C LEU A 80 -1.49 11.77 -26.06
N LEU A 81 -2.25 10.75 -26.47
CA LEU A 81 -2.17 9.42 -25.85
C LEU A 81 -0.73 8.84 -25.92
N LEU A 82 -0.07 8.94 -27.07
CA LEU A 82 1.32 8.49 -27.22
C LEU A 82 2.28 9.29 -26.34
N GLY A 83 2.06 10.61 -26.23
CA GLY A 83 2.81 11.48 -25.33
C GLY A 83 2.61 11.11 -23.86
N PHE A 84 1.38 10.82 -23.46
CA PHE A 84 1.03 10.38 -22.11
C PHE A 84 1.71 9.07 -21.78
N ASP A 85 1.60 8.06 -22.66
CA ASP A 85 2.24 6.77 -22.45
C ASP A 85 3.76 6.89 -22.29
N LYS A 86 4.40 7.76 -23.09
CA LYS A 86 5.84 8.01 -22.99
C LYS A 86 6.20 8.67 -21.65
N PHE A 87 5.44 9.69 -21.24
CA PHE A 87 5.64 10.37 -19.98
C PHE A 87 5.43 9.41 -18.79
N TYR A 88 4.32 8.69 -18.81
CA TYR A 88 3.89 7.86 -17.70
C TYR A 88 4.76 6.62 -17.51
N ARG A 89 5.30 6.02 -18.58
CA ARG A 89 6.34 4.97 -18.45
C ARG A 89 7.54 5.44 -17.62
N GLY A 90 7.93 6.72 -17.74
CA GLY A 90 8.99 7.29 -16.92
C GLY A 90 8.62 7.42 -15.44
N GLN A 91 7.34 7.69 -15.14
CA GLN A 91 6.85 7.75 -13.76
C GLN A 91 6.65 6.36 -13.15
N ALA A 92 6.16 5.39 -13.95
CA ALA A 92 6.00 4.00 -13.54
C ALA A 92 7.33 3.40 -13.06
N LYS A 93 8.42 3.66 -13.79
CA LYS A 93 9.75 3.22 -13.34
C LYS A 93 10.14 3.83 -11.97
N LYS A 94 9.88 5.12 -11.75
CA LYS A 94 10.17 5.76 -10.46
C LYS A 94 9.30 5.21 -9.33
N ILE A 95 8.08 4.79 -9.65
CA ILE A 95 7.17 4.12 -8.72
C ILE A 95 7.73 2.76 -8.31
N ASP A 96 8.20 1.97 -9.27
CA ASP A 96 8.83 0.67 -9.01
C ASP A 96 10.09 0.83 -8.15
N ASP A 97 10.97 1.77 -8.53
CA ASP A 97 12.19 2.09 -7.77
C ASP A 97 11.86 2.51 -6.33
N ALA A 98 10.85 3.38 -6.15
CA ALA A 98 10.42 3.82 -4.82
C ALA A 98 9.83 2.68 -3.97
N ILE A 99 9.11 1.73 -4.58
CA ILE A 99 8.61 0.55 -3.87
C ILE A 99 9.78 -0.34 -3.42
N GLU A 100 10.77 -0.56 -4.28
CA GLU A 100 11.97 -1.32 -3.92
C GLU A 100 12.70 -0.68 -2.73
N ASP A 101 12.89 0.63 -2.76
CA ASP A 101 13.54 1.38 -1.68
C ASP A 101 12.76 1.23 -0.36
N ILE A 102 11.43 1.39 -0.37
CA ILE A 102 10.58 1.24 0.81
C ILE A 102 10.74 -0.15 1.44
N PHE A 103 10.68 -1.21 0.63
CA PHE A 103 10.77 -2.57 1.15
C PHE A 103 12.20 -2.97 1.54
N THR A 104 13.22 -2.37 0.92
CA THR A 104 14.61 -2.53 1.32
C THR A 104 14.86 -1.88 2.68
N ASP A 105 14.37 -0.66 2.89
CA ASP A 105 14.49 0.06 4.15
C ASP A 105 13.73 -0.66 5.28
N GLU A 106 12.56 -1.22 4.99
CA GLU A 106 11.76 -1.97 5.95
C GLU A 106 12.32 -3.35 6.27
N ALA A 107 13.21 -3.91 5.47
CA ALA A 107 13.74 -5.27 5.66
C ALA A 107 14.50 -5.43 6.99
N MET A 108 15.07 -4.34 7.53
CA MET A 108 15.74 -4.34 8.82
C MET A 108 14.81 -3.74 9.90
N PRO A 109 14.27 -4.55 10.84
CA PRO A 109 13.37 -4.08 11.87
C PRO A 109 14.02 -3.02 12.76
N PHE A 110 13.44 -1.83 12.77
CA PHE A 110 13.87 -0.73 13.63
C PHE A 110 12.68 0.16 14.00
N THR A 111 12.56 0.52 15.28
CA THR A 111 11.52 1.44 15.73
C THR A 111 11.90 2.17 17.02
N MET A 112 11.77 3.49 16.98
CA MET A 112 11.74 4.35 18.18
C MET A 112 10.31 4.74 18.56
N ASN A 113 9.32 4.15 17.89
CA ASN A 113 7.92 4.45 18.13
C ASN A 113 7.46 3.85 19.46
N LYS A 114 7.07 4.70 20.40
CA LYS A 114 6.55 4.30 21.72
C LYS A 114 5.40 3.28 21.62
N TYR A 115 4.57 3.35 20.58
CA TYR A 115 3.47 2.42 20.38
C TYR A 115 3.92 0.96 20.28
N TYR A 116 5.15 0.68 19.85
CA TYR A 116 5.68 -0.69 19.89
C TYR A 116 5.72 -1.24 21.32
N TYR A 117 6.35 -0.48 22.23
CA TYR A 117 6.47 -0.85 23.63
C TYR A 117 5.10 -0.89 24.32
N ASP A 118 4.25 0.10 24.06
CA ASP A 118 2.89 0.14 24.62
C ASP A 118 2.06 -1.06 24.15
N ASN A 119 2.18 -1.47 22.87
CA ASN A 119 1.48 -2.63 22.33
C ASN A 119 1.89 -3.95 23.02
N ILE A 120 3.19 -4.13 23.29
CA ILE A 120 3.69 -5.32 24.02
C ILE A 120 3.18 -5.31 25.45
N LEU A 121 3.29 -4.18 26.16
CA LEU A 121 2.85 -4.10 27.56
C LEU A 121 1.35 -4.33 27.69
N ASN A 122 0.56 -3.79 26.77
CA ASN A 122 -0.90 -4.00 26.76
C ASN A 122 -1.25 -5.45 26.41
N GLY A 123 -0.58 -6.06 25.42
CA GLY A 123 -0.79 -7.47 25.07
C GLY A 123 -0.50 -8.41 26.24
N ARG A 124 0.62 -8.19 26.93
CA ARG A 124 1.01 -8.99 28.11
C ARG A 124 0.01 -8.82 29.25
N ARG A 125 -0.44 -7.58 29.48
CA ARG A 125 -1.47 -7.27 30.49
C ARG A 125 -2.79 -7.98 30.18
N GLU A 126 -3.28 -7.86 28.95
CA GLU A 126 -4.53 -8.50 28.52
C GLU A 126 -4.48 -10.03 28.67
N LYS A 127 -3.33 -10.67 28.37
CA LYS A 127 -3.14 -12.11 28.58
C LYS A 127 -3.22 -12.49 30.07
N VAL A 128 -2.57 -11.72 30.94
CA VAL A 128 -2.60 -11.95 32.40
C VAL A 128 -4.02 -11.75 32.94
N GLU A 129 -4.69 -10.67 32.55
CA GLU A 129 -6.08 -10.39 32.95
C GLU A 129 -7.02 -11.49 32.49
N LYS A 130 -6.88 -12.01 31.26
CA LYS A 130 -7.66 -13.16 30.77
C LYS A 130 -7.41 -14.42 31.61
N LYS A 131 -6.15 -14.76 31.90
CA LYS A 131 -5.82 -15.92 32.74
C LYS A 131 -6.40 -15.77 34.16
N ILE A 132 -6.31 -14.58 34.75
CA ILE A 132 -6.93 -14.29 36.06
C ILE A 132 -8.43 -14.48 35.98
N GLN A 133 -9.09 -13.92 34.96
CA GLN A 133 -10.54 -14.03 34.80
C GLN A 133 -10.98 -15.48 34.60
N GLU A 134 -10.25 -16.28 33.83
CA GLU A 134 -10.50 -17.71 33.65
C GLU A 134 -10.38 -18.49 34.94
N LEU A 135 -9.36 -18.18 35.76
CA LEU A 135 -9.20 -18.78 37.09
C LEU A 135 -10.34 -18.39 38.02
N VAL A 136 -10.68 -17.10 38.09
CA VAL A 136 -11.81 -16.60 38.89
C VAL A 136 -13.12 -17.26 38.47
N ASN A 137 -13.38 -17.41 37.16
CA ASN A 137 -14.58 -18.05 36.66
C ASN A 137 -14.62 -19.57 36.94
N ARG A 138 -13.46 -20.23 37.08
CA ARG A 138 -13.36 -21.66 37.42
C ARG A 138 -13.60 -21.92 38.91
N TYR A 139 -13.40 -20.92 39.76
CA TYR A 139 -13.63 -21.03 41.21
C TYR A 139 -15.01 -20.48 41.60
N VAL A 140 -15.94 -21.38 41.93
CA VAL A 140 -17.18 -21.05 42.66
C VAL A 140 -16.79 -20.72 44.11
N PRO A 141 -17.32 -19.64 44.71
CA PRO A 141 -16.91 -19.20 46.05
C PRO A 141 -17.42 -20.18 47.10
N THR A 142 -16.61 -21.19 47.42
CA THR A 142 -16.74 -21.96 48.65
C THR A 142 -15.66 -21.47 49.60
N ASN A 143 -16.05 -21.12 50.84
CA ASN A 143 -15.26 -20.47 51.91
C ASN A 143 -14.03 -21.27 52.42
N THR A 144 -13.25 -21.90 51.55
CA THR A 144 -12.05 -22.65 51.90
C THR A 144 -10.80 -21.88 51.49
N CYS A 145 -9.96 -21.57 52.49
CA CYS A 145 -8.66 -20.93 52.35
C CYS A 145 -7.83 -21.55 51.22
N ILE A 146 -7.24 -20.66 50.41
CA ILE A 146 -6.38 -20.99 49.28
C ILE A 146 -5.08 -21.58 49.84
N SER A 147 -4.89 -22.88 49.67
CA SER A 147 -3.64 -23.56 50.01
C SER A 147 -3.33 -24.64 48.98
N ASN A 148 -3.43 -24.31 47.70
CA ASN A 148 -2.73 -25.06 46.66
C ASN A 148 -1.72 -24.09 46.06
N PRO A 149 -0.40 -24.29 46.27
CA PRO A 149 0.60 -23.52 45.56
C PRO A 149 0.34 -23.75 44.08
N ILE A 150 0.30 -22.66 43.32
CA ILE A 150 0.15 -22.67 41.86
C ILE A 150 1.09 -23.77 41.34
N GLU A 151 0.54 -24.86 40.79
CA GLU A 151 1.30 -25.91 40.10
C GLU A 151 1.86 -25.29 38.82
N LEU A 152 2.92 -24.49 38.99
CA LEU A 152 3.69 -23.81 37.94
C LEU A 152 4.78 -24.74 37.38
N GLN A 153 4.73 -26.03 37.68
CA GLN A 153 5.70 -27.01 37.21
C GLN A 153 5.10 -27.87 36.09
N SER A 154 4.99 -27.28 34.90
CA SER A 154 5.03 -28.12 33.69
C SER A 154 6.48 -28.52 33.46
N SER A 155 6.85 -29.71 33.93
CA SER A 155 8.09 -30.41 33.58
C SER A 155 8.08 -30.91 32.12
N ASP A 156 7.62 -30.07 31.20
CA ASP A 156 7.61 -30.33 29.78
C ASP A 156 8.91 -29.82 29.17
N ILE A 157 9.63 -30.72 28.50
CA ILE A 157 10.91 -30.45 27.84
C ILE A 157 10.80 -29.31 26.82
N ASN A 158 9.59 -29.04 26.31
CA ASN A 158 9.30 -27.98 25.33
C ASN A 158 8.70 -26.69 25.92
N TYR A 159 8.53 -26.60 27.24
CA TYR A 159 7.90 -25.43 27.88
C TYR A 159 8.61 -24.11 27.52
N ASN A 160 9.95 -24.12 27.54
CA ASN A 160 10.75 -22.95 27.19
C ASN A 160 10.61 -22.55 25.72
N GLU A 161 10.49 -23.52 24.80
CA GLU A 161 10.32 -23.22 23.36
C GLU A 161 8.92 -22.66 23.07
N SER A 162 7.90 -23.15 23.79
CA SER A 162 6.53 -22.62 23.72
C SER A 162 6.48 -21.16 24.17
N ILE A 163 7.10 -20.84 25.32
CA ILE A 163 7.18 -19.46 25.81
C ILE A 163 7.90 -18.56 24.82
N ALA A 164 9.03 -19.01 24.28
CA ALA A 164 9.77 -18.25 23.29
C ALA A 164 8.95 -17.99 22.01
N THR A 165 8.20 -18.99 21.54
CA THR A 165 7.30 -18.83 20.39
C THR A 165 6.22 -17.78 20.68
N GLU A 166 5.59 -17.83 21.85
CA GLU A 166 4.57 -16.86 22.26
C GLU A 166 5.13 -15.43 22.38
N ASP A 167 6.34 -15.28 22.91
CA ASP A 167 6.98 -13.97 23.07
C ASP A 167 7.37 -13.38 21.70
N VAL A 168 7.98 -14.18 20.82
CA VAL A 168 8.27 -13.77 19.44
C VAL A 168 7.00 -13.37 18.70
N GLN A 169 5.91 -14.14 18.84
CA GLN A 169 4.64 -13.82 18.22
C GLN A 169 4.12 -12.46 18.68
N GLU A 170 4.17 -12.18 19.98
CA GLU A 170 3.70 -10.92 20.56
C GLU A 170 4.56 -9.72 20.13
N GLN A 171 5.88 -9.89 20.12
CA GLN A 171 6.80 -8.88 19.62
C GLN A 171 6.59 -8.62 18.13
N LEU A 172 6.44 -9.68 17.33
CA LEU A 172 6.22 -9.59 15.88
C LEU A 172 4.89 -8.89 15.58
N GLN A 173 3.80 -9.27 16.25
CA GLN A 173 2.50 -8.60 16.09
C GLN A 173 2.58 -7.12 16.45
N SER A 174 3.26 -6.79 17.54
CA SER A 174 3.40 -5.41 18.01
C SER A 174 4.23 -4.57 17.05
N TYR A 175 5.33 -5.12 16.52
CA TYR A 175 6.17 -4.47 15.51
C TYR A 175 5.41 -4.29 14.20
N CYS A 176 4.78 -5.36 13.70
CA CYS A 176 4.04 -5.36 12.45
C CYS A 176 2.87 -4.37 12.45
N LYS A 177 2.24 -4.10 13.61
CA LYS A 177 1.22 -3.02 13.72
C LYS A 177 1.80 -1.64 13.41
N VAL A 178 3.03 -1.37 13.84
CA VAL A 178 3.70 -0.09 13.58
C VAL A 178 4.21 -0.04 12.14
N ALA A 179 4.94 -1.08 11.72
CA ALA A 179 5.52 -1.16 10.37
C ALA A 179 4.43 -1.07 9.28
N ARG A 180 3.32 -1.79 9.43
CA ARG A 180 2.21 -1.75 8.46
C ARG A 180 1.65 -0.34 8.26
N LYS A 181 1.44 0.41 9.34
CA LYS A 181 0.92 1.80 9.25
C LYS A 181 1.90 2.68 8.49
N ARG A 182 3.18 2.59 8.84
CA ARG A 182 4.26 3.33 8.18
C ARG A 182 4.34 2.99 6.70
N ILE A 183 4.35 1.71 6.34
CA ILE A 183 4.38 1.26 4.93
C ILE A 183 3.19 1.83 4.16
N VAL A 184 1.97 1.73 4.71
CA VAL A 184 0.76 2.27 4.06
C VAL A 184 0.89 3.77 3.82
N ASP A 185 1.29 4.54 4.83
CA ASP A 185 1.43 5.99 4.72
C ASP A 185 2.51 6.38 3.70
N VAL A 186 3.65 5.68 3.73
CA VAL A 186 4.78 5.96 2.84
C VAL A 186 4.44 5.59 1.40
N VAL A 187 3.82 4.44 1.13
CA VAL A 187 3.41 4.06 -0.23
C VAL A 187 2.39 5.05 -0.79
N LEU A 188 1.39 5.45 0.01
CA LEU A 188 0.38 6.42 -0.45
C LEU A 188 1.02 7.78 -0.77
N LEU A 189 1.86 8.31 0.11
CA LEU A 189 2.40 9.66 -0.04
C LEU A 189 3.62 9.75 -0.97
N GLN A 190 4.57 8.83 -0.84
CA GLN A 190 5.87 8.87 -1.53
C GLN A 190 5.84 8.17 -2.88
N THR A 191 4.86 7.29 -3.11
CA THR A 191 4.74 6.56 -4.38
C THR A 191 3.53 7.06 -5.16
N ILE A 192 2.32 6.78 -4.68
CA ILE A 192 1.08 7.05 -5.44
C ILE A 192 0.87 8.56 -5.59
N GLU A 193 0.78 9.32 -4.50
CA GLU A 193 0.50 10.74 -4.59
C GLU A 193 1.60 11.51 -5.34
N ARG A 194 2.87 11.21 -5.05
CA ARG A 194 4.03 11.92 -5.59
C ARG A 194 4.26 11.67 -7.08
N TYR A 195 4.25 10.40 -7.50
CA TYR A 195 4.65 10.01 -8.86
C TYR A 195 3.47 9.64 -9.76
N MET A 196 2.32 9.29 -9.19
CA MET A 196 1.12 8.98 -9.96
C MET A 196 0.22 10.21 -10.09
N ILE A 197 -0.34 10.71 -8.99
CA ILE A 197 -1.40 11.74 -9.03
C ILE A 197 -0.83 13.12 -9.40
N LYS A 198 0.18 13.60 -8.65
CA LYS A 198 0.75 14.94 -8.88
C LYS A 198 1.39 15.10 -10.26
N GLN A 199 1.91 14.02 -10.84
CA GLN A 199 2.58 14.06 -12.14
C GLN A 199 1.61 14.19 -13.31
N ILE A 200 0.33 13.85 -13.14
CA ILE A 200 -0.68 14.07 -14.19
C ILE A 200 -0.87 15.56 -14.46
N ASN A 201 -0.95 16.37 -13.40
CA ASN A 201 -1.07 17.82 -13.57
C ASN A 201 0.13 18.37 -14.33
N VAL A 202 1.34 17.92 -13.98
CA VAL A 202 2.58 18.29 -14.69
C VAL A 202 2.51 17.89 -16.17
N TYR A 203 1.97 16.71 -16.49
CA TYR A 203 1.78 16.29 -17.88
C TYR A 203 0.86 17.24 -18.64
N PHE A 204 -0.31 17.59 -18.09
CA PHE A 204 -1.22 18.53 -18.75
C PHE A 204 -0.64 19.95 -18.83
N ASP A 205 0.10 20.41 -17.83
CA ASP A 205 0.80 21.70 -17.88
C ASP A 205 1.84 21.73 -19.02
N MET A 206 2.57 20.63 -19.23
CA MET A 206 3.51 20.49 -20.35
C MET A 206 2.81 20.53 -21.72
N LEU A 207 1.56 20.07 -21.81
CA LEU A 207 0.78 20.16 -23.05
C LEU A 207 0.32 21.58 -23.37
N ILE A 208 0.07 22.41 -22.35
CA ILE A 208 -0.30 23.83 -22.54
C ILE A 208 0.90 24.66 -22.99
N ALA A 209 2.10 24.29 -22.55
CA ALA A 209 3.35 25.01 -22.85
C ALA A 209 3.93 24.74 -24.26
N VAL A 210 3.21 24.04 -25.13
CA VAL A 210 3.67 23.67 -26.48
C VAL A 210 3.83 24.91 -27.37
N ASP A 211 4.91 24.96 -28.16
CA ASP A 211 5.22 26.10 -29.04
C ASP A 211 4.23 26.25 -30.22
N GLU A 212 4.09 27.47 -30.75
CA GLU A 212 3.16 27.77 -31.86
C GLU A 212 3.44 26.94 -33.13
N ASN A 213 4.68 26.51 -33.34
CA ASN A 213 5.09 25.73 -34.51
C ASN A 213 4.58 24.28 -34.44
N THR A 214 4.61 23.69 -33.25
CA THR A 214 4.11 22.33 -32.98
C THR A 214 2.59 22.35 -33.04
N VAL A 215 1.95 23.39 -32.49
CA VAL A 215 0.50 23.63 -32.57
C VAL A 215 0.03 23.72 -34.02
N THR A 216 0.70 24.52 -34.86
CA THR A 216 0.32 24.68 -36.28
C THR A 216 0.54 23.42 -37.11
N SER A 217 1.57 22.61 -36.81
CA SER A 217 1.78 21.33 -37.50
C SER A 217 0.73 20.26 -37.15
N HIS A 218 0.19 20.26 -35.92
CA HIS A 218 -0.76 19.25 -35.45
C HIS A 218 -2.24 19.67 -35.57
N LEU A 219 -2.53 20.98 -35.67
CA LEU A 219 -3.88 21.52 -35.79
C LEU A 219 -4.31 21.85 -37.23
N MET A 220 -3.65 21.30 -38.26
CA MET A 220 -4.13 21.43 -39.64
C MET A 220 -5.57 20.89 -39.73
N GLU A 221 -6.52 21.79 -39.91
CA GLU A 221 -7.93 21.45 -39.99
C GLU A 221 -8.17 20.58 -41.23
N SER A 222 -8.97 19.51 -41.07
CA SER A 222 -9.41 18.73 -42.21
C SER A 222 -10.15 19.62 -43.21
N LEU A 223 -9.85 19.45 -44.51
CA LEU A 223 -10.49 20.20 -45.60
C LEU A 223 -12.03 20.14 -45.54
N VAL A 224 -12.58 19.03 -45.05
CA VAL A 224 -14.03 18.83 -44.88
C VAL A 224 -14.60 19.73 -43.78
N LYS A 225 -13.91 19.84 -42.64
CA LYS A 225 -14.35 20.70 -41.53
C LYS A 225 -14.20 22.18 -41.90
N SER A 226 -13.12 22.55 -42.59
CA SER A 226 -12.90 23.91 -43.08
C SER A 226 -13.97 24.34 -44.09
N ALA A 227 -14.23 23.50 -45.10
CA ALA A 227 -15.29 23.76 -46.08
C ALA A 227 -16.67 23.87 -45.44
N ARG A 228 -17.00 22.99 -44.48
CA ARG A 228 -18.28 23.03 -43.75
C ARG A 228 -18.41 24.29 -42.88
N ARG A 229 -17.32 24.73 -42.24
CA ARG A 229 -17.30 25.97 -41.47
C ARG A 229 -17.54 27.19 -42.35
N GLN A 230 -16.92 27.20 -43.53
CA GLN A 230 -17.12 28.25 -44.52
C GLN A 230 -18.57 28.30 -45.01
N GLU A 231 -19.16 27.14 -45.36
CA GLU A 231 -20.57 27.03 -45.76
C GLU A 231 -21.52 27.53 -44.65
N LEU A 232 -21.25 27.18 -43.38
CA LEU A 232 -22.05 27.63 -42.24
C LEU A 232 -21.93 29.14 -42.02
N ASN A 233 -20.72 29.70 -42.13
CA ASN A 233 -20.50 31.14 -42.03
C ASN A 233 -21.24 31.90 -43.14
N ASP A 234 -21.21 31.40 -44.37
CA ASP A 234 -21.93 32.01 -45.48
C ASP A 234 -23.44 32.03 -45.21
N LYS A 235 -24.00 30.94 -44.67
CA LYS A 235 -25.42 30.88 -44.26
C LYS A 235 -25.74 31.87 -43.15
N VAL A 236 -24.87 32.00 -42.14
CA VAL A 236 -25.05 32.97 -41.05
C VAL A 236 -25.06 34.40 -41.58
N VAL A 237 -24.13 34.73 -42.49
CA VAL A 237 -24.06 36.06 -43.11
C VAL A 237 -25.32 36.36 -43.90
N VAL A 238 -25.80 35.41 -44.70
CA VAL A 238 -27.05 35.55 -45.45
C VAL A 238 -28.24 35.78 -44.51
N LEU A 239 -28.39 34.96 -43.47
CA LEU A 239 -29.47 35.10 -42.49
C LEU A 239 -29.44 36.45 -41.77
N GLN A 240 -28.26 36.92 -41.36
CA GLN A 240 -28.09 38.24 -40.73
C GLN A 240 -28.38 39.41 -41.66
N LYS A 241 -28.18 39.24 -42.97
CA LYS A 241 -28.51 40.27 -43.96
C LYS A 241 -30.02 40.31 -44.17
N SER A 242 -30.65 39.16 -44.36
CA SER A 242 -32.10 39.03 -44.49
C SER A 242 -32.87 39.55 -43.27
N LEU A 243 -32.31 39.38 -42.06
CA LEU A 243 -32.92 39.87 -40.82
C LEU A 243 -32.80 41.40 -40.65
N ARG A 244 -31.86 42.05 -41.34
CA ARG A 244 -31.71 43.52 -41.36
C ARG A 244 -32.53 44.20 -42.46
N GLU A 245 -32.99 43.43 -43.44
CA GLU A 245 -33.84 43.91 -44.53
C GLU A 245 -35.35 43.76 -44.23
N LEU A 246 -35.69 43.16 -43.07
CA LEU A 246 -37.02 43.11 -42.44
C LEU A 246 -37.22 44.29 -41.48
#